data_AF-A0A6S9G5L4-F1
#
_entry.id   AF-A0A6S9G5L4-F1
#
_cell.length_a   1.000
_cell.length_b   1.000
_cell.length_c   1.000
_cell.angle_alpha   90.00
_cell.angle_beta   90.00
_cell.angle_gamma   90.00
#
_symmetry.space_group_name_H-M   'P 1'
#
loop_
_entity.id
_entity.type
_entity.pdbx_description
1 polymer ?
#
loop_
_entity_poly.entity_id
_entity_poly.type
_entity_poly.pdbx_seq_one_letter_code
_entity_poly.pdbx_strand_id
1 'polypeptide(L)'
;MASQTPLLLFLAVVCLIINLQNAFQISPLSSSRQRNVVMRNDGRFALRMSTNSDYEYIIDAMRAAKPEELPGIIAKEIKKVASPSFFMAIADRADKASSDAERDALGRLATEATEILQELLKVAEGQMDQAGKVVEAIVVSAAEPDGQFLVPLSAERKTAMKMVLERFAEELDDNFLSTVSTWMKKAEEDKMDGMVGILQRVLQLYAANALKLGAPRREGEAPASSQLFDDLLDSDPELWRGLVRKGLVEERRCSADDLMGAIQVAIESVVMQQENGSMSQRVQAEFLGELIELVKEIQVQEKK
;
A
#
# COMPACT_ATOMS: atom_id res chain seq x y z
N MET A 1 -25.13 -28.98 16.76
CA MET A 1 -24.80 -27.54 16.85
C MET A 1 -23.66 -27.26 15.88
N ALA A 2 -23.98 -26.99 14.63
CA ALA A 2 -23.02 -26.65 13.58
C ALA A 2 -23.75 -25.77 12.55
N SER A 3 -23.03 -24.83 11.92
CA SER A 3 -23.45 -23.89 10.85
C SER A 3 -23.72 -22.41 11.22
N GLN A 4 -22.80 -21.75 11.93
CA GLN A 4 -22.75 -20.27 11.91
C GLN A 4 -21.39 -19.66 11.54
N THR A 5 -20.35 -20.47 11.34
CA THR A 5 -19.00 -19.99 11.01
C THR A 5 -18.81 -19.42 9.59
N PRO A 6 -19.44 -19.92 8.50
CA PRO A 6 -19.17 -19.37 7.16
C PRO A 6 -19.86 -18.02 6.91
N LEU A 7 -20.98 -17.74 7.57
CA LEU A 7 -21.72 -16.48 7.41
C LEU A 7 -21.03 -15.29 8.09
N LEU A 8 -20.36 -15.51 9.22
CA LEU A 8 -19.61 -14.47 9.94
C LEU A 8 -18.33 -14.08 9.22
N LEU A 9 -17.64 -15.05 8.60
CA LEU A 9 -16.47 -14.77 7.75
C LEU A 9 -16.87 -14.00 6.49
N PHE A 10 -17.98 -14.41 5.86
CA PHE A 10 -18.52 -13.74 4.67
C PHE A 10 -18.96 -12.30 4.96
N LEU A 11 -19.63 -12.05 6.10
CA LEU A 11 -20.00 -10.70 6.54
C LEU A 11 -18.78 -9.84 6.89
N ALA A 12 -17.72 -10.41 7.47
CA ALA A 12 -16.48 -9.70 7.74
C ALA A 12 -15.76 -9.28 6.45
N VAL A 13 -15.68 -10.18 5.46
CA VAL A 13 -15.08 -9.90 4.14
C VAL A 13 -15.87 -8.84 3.36
N VAL A 14 -17.21 -8.93 3.36
CA VAL A 14 -18.07 -7.94 2.70
C VAL A 14 -18.01 -6.58 3.41
N CYS A 15 -17.98 -6.54 4.75
CA CYS A 15 -17.79 -5.28 5.50
C CYS A 15 -16.40 -4.68 5.33
N LEU A 16 -15.36 -5.50 5.12
CA LEU A 16 -14.00 -5.03 4.85
C LEU A 16 -13.93 -4.37 3.46
N ILE A 17 -14.51 -5.01 2.44
CA ILE A 17 -14.57 -4.49 1.06
C ILE A 17 -15.39 -3.19 1.01
N ILE A 18 -16.54 -3.13 1.69
CA ILE A 18 -17.40 -1.93 1.72
C ILE A 18 -16.77 -0.77 2.50
N ASN A 19 -16.05 -1.04 3.61
CA ASN A 19 -15.36 0.02 4.37
C ASN A 19 -14.09 0.51 3.66
N LEU A 20 -13.41 -0.35 2.88
CA LEU A 20 -12.25 0.04 2.09
C LEU A 20 -12.63 0.85 0.84
N GLN A 21 -13.75 0.51 0.17
CA GLN A 21 -14.27 1.28 -0.98
C GLN A 21 -14.76 2.69 -0.62
N ASN A 22 -15.20 2.92 0.61
CA ASN A 22 -15.73 4.22 1.05
C ASN A 22 -14.63 5.21 1.53
N ALA A 23 -13.38 4.78 1.67
CA ALA A 23 -12.34 5.60 2.31
C ALA A 23 -11.49 6.45 1.34
N PHE A 24 -11.37 6.12 0.05
CA PHE A 24 -10.82 6.99 -1.01
C PHE A 24 -11.06 6.30 -2.36
N GLN A 25 -11.55 7.03 -3.38
CA GLN A 25 -11.76 6.48 -4.71
C GLN A 25 -10.42 6.20 -5.40
N ILE A 26 -9.98 4.94 -5.41
CA ILE A 26 -9.05 4.45 -6.43
C ILE A 26 -9.93 4.00 -7.59
N SER A 27 -9.65 4.49 -8.79
CA SER A 27 -10.34 4.05 -10.01
C SER A 27 -10.11 2.54 -10.20
N PRO A 28 -11.15 1.76 -10.56
CA PRO A 28 -11.02 0.32 -10.72
C PRO A 28 -9.88 -0.03 -11.69
N LEU A 29 -9.08 -1.05 -11.36
CA LEU A 29 -7.98 -1.57 -12.19
C LEU A 29 -8.47 -2.17 -13.54
N SER A 30 -9.76 -2.07 -13.86
CA SER A 30 -10.38 -2.27 -15.17
C SER A 30 -11.47 -1.20 -15.44
N SER A 31 -11.22 -0.31 -16.41
CA SER A 31 -12.12 0.80 -16.77
C SER A 31 -13.42 0.34 -17.44
N SER A 32 -14.57 0.54 -16.77
CA SER A 32 -15.87 0.88 -17.42
C SER A 32 -16.98 1.26 -16.42
N ARG A 33 -17.06 2.54 -16.03
CA ARG A 33 -18.31 3.36 -15.91
C ARG A 33 -18.08 4.64 -15.08
N GLN A 34 -18.17 5.79 -15.74
CA GLN A 34 -18.26 7.11 -15.10
C GLN A 34 -19.59 7.29 -14.34
N ARG A 35 -19.53 7.77 -13.10
CA ARG A 35 -20.63 8.51 -12.44
C ARG A 35 -20.05 9.71 -11.69
N ASN A 36 -20.52 10.91 -12.07
CA ASN A 36 -20.17 12.17 -11.42
C ASN A 36 -20.74 12.23 -10.00
N VAL A 37 -19.91 12.61 -9.02
CA VAL A 37 -20.35 13.05 -7.68
C VAL A 37 -19.71 14.39 -7.37
N VAL A 38 -20.55 15.38 -7.05
CA VAL A 38 -20.15 16.69 -6.55
C VAL A 38 -19.84 16.57 -5.06
N MET A 39 -18.59 16.82 -4.65
CA MET A 39 -18.22 16.91 -3.23
C MET A 39 -18.06 18.37 -2.78
N ARG A 40 -18.71 18.67 -1.66
CA ARG A 40 -18.71 19.97 -0.97
C ARG A 40 -17.58 19.95 0.07
N ASN A 41 -16.66 20.89 -0.02
CA ASN A 41 -15.51 21.00 0.88
C ASN A 41 -15.89 21.76 2.15
N ASP A 42 -16.10 21.03 3.26
CA ASP A 42 -16.20 21.64 4.60
C ASP A 42 -14.86 21.47 5.32
N GLY A 43 -13.96 22.41 5.06
CA GLY A 43 -12.68 22.52 5.74
C GLY A 43 -12.86 22.87 7.23
N ARG A 44 -12.58 21.90 8.10
CA ARG A 44 -12.19 22.14 9.51
C ARG A 44 -11.21 21.07 9.99
N PHE A 45 -9.95 21.20 9.59
CA PHE A 45 -8.85 20.55 10.32
C PHE A 45 -8.53 21.45 11.53
N ALA A 46 -9.19 21.18 12.66
CA ALA A 46 -8.82 21.84 13.91
C ALA A 46 -7.45 21.31 14.34
N LEU A 47 -6.40 22.11 14.12
CA LEU A 47 -5.12 21.96 14.81
C LEU A 47 -5.39 22.02 16.32
N ARG A 48 -5.49 20.85 16.95
CA ARG A 48 -5.49 20.75 18.40
C ARG A 48 -4.11 21.22 18.85
N MET A 49 -4.01 22.45 19.37
CA MET A 49 -2.77 22.90 20.00
C MET A 49 -2.45 21.93 21.13
N SER A 50 -1.31 21.26 21.07
CA SER A 50 -0.78 20.49 22.20
C SER A 50 -0.56 21.44 23.37
N THR A 51 -0.98 21.02 24.56
CA THR A 51 -0.81 21.82 25.77
C THR A 51 0.65 21.79 26.23
N ASN A 52 1.11 22.85 26.89
CA ASN A 52 2.51 22.95 27.37
C ASN A 52 2.92 21.75 28.26
N SER A 53 1.95 21.15 28.95
CA SER A 53 2.12 19.90 29.73
C SER A 53 2.64 18.71 28.93
N ASP A 54 2.27 18.62 27.65
CA ASP A 54 2.60 17.46 26.81
C ASP A 54 4.07 17.52 26.38
N TYR A 55 4.61 18.73 26.17
CA TYR A 55 6.01 18.95 25.88
C TYR A 55 6.88 18.69 27.10
N GLU A 56 6.45 19.15 28.28
CA GLU A 56 7.17 18.91 29.54
C GLU A 56 7.34 17.41 29.84
N TYR A 57 6.30 16.61 29.61
CA TYR A 57 6.38 15.16 29.77
C TYR A 57 7.41 14.52 28.82
N ILE A 58 7.47 14.97 27.57
CA ILE A 58 8.42 14.46 26.57
C ILE A 58 9.85 14.88 26.96
N ILE A 59 10.04 16.13 27.40
CA ILE A 59 11.33 16.63 27.89
C ILE A 59 11.81 15.79 29.07
N ASP A 60 10.93 15.48 30.03
CA ASP A 60 11.27 14.62 31.17
C ASP A 60 11.65 13.20 30.74
N ALA A 61 10.88 12.62 29.81
CA ALA A 61 11.18 11.30 29.26
C ALA A 61 12.54 11.26 28.56
N MET A 62 12.88 12.30 27.78
CA MET A 62 14.16 12.40 27.09
C MET A 62 15.32 12.64 28.07
N ARG A 63 15.13 13.45 29.13
CA ARG A 63 16.16 13.66 30.18
C ARG A 63 16.46 12.39 30.98
N ALA A 64 15.46 11.54 31.18
CA ALA A 64 15.61 10.29 31.92
C ALA A 64 16.12 9.12 31.06
N ALA A 65 16.04 9.24 29.73
CA ALA A 65 16.45 8.22 28.79
C ALA A 65 17.97 8.12 28.65
N LYS A 66 18.44 6.94 28.27
CA LYS A 66 19.83 6.77 27.84
C LYS A 66 20.02 7.33 26.41
N PRO A 67 21.25 7.71 26.02
CA PRO A 67 21.53 8.20 24.67
C PRO A 67 21.01 7.29 23.54
N GLU A 68 21.06 5.97 23.75
CA GLU A 68 20.60 4.96 22.78
C GLU A 68 19.07 4.89 22.63
N GLU A 69 18.32 5.33 23.64
CA GLU A 69 16.84 5.29 23.68
C GLU A 69 16.21 6.57 23.11
N LEU A 70 16.99 7.67 23.05
CA LEU A 70 16.54 8.97 22.56
C LEU A 70 15.99 8.91 21.12
N PRO A 71 16.63 8.25 20.14
CA PRO A 71 16.08 8.16 18.79
C PRO A 71 14.69 7.52 18.73
N GLY A 72 14.44 6.49 19.54
CA GLY A 72 13.14 5.82 19.60
C GLY A 72 12.04 6.70 20.18
N ILE A 73 12.35 7.47 21.23
CA ILE A 73 11.40 8.43 21.84
C ILE A 73 11.07 9.55 20.84
N ILE A 74 12.09 10.10 20.18
CA ILE A 74 11.93 11.19 19.21
C ILE A 74 11.12 10.71 18.00
N ALA A 75 11.42 9.53 17.45
CA ALA A 75 10.67 8.98 16.32
C ALA A 75 9.18 8.77 16.65
N LYS A 76 8.87 8.27 17.85
CA LYS A 76 7.49 8.06 18.30
C LYS A 76 6.69 9.36 18.42
N GLU A 77 7.33 10.41 18.94
CA GLU A 77 6.70 11.71 19.17
C GLU A 77 7.12 12.77 18.13
N ILE A 78 7.57 12.35 16.94
CA ILE A 78 8.23 13.20 15.94
C ILE A 78 7.43 14.45 15.57
N LYS A 79 6.09 14.34 15.47
CA LYS A 79 5.20 15.47 15.16
C LYS A 79 5.25 16.57 16.23
N LYS A 80 5.49 16.21 17.48
CA LYS A 80 5.59 17.16 18.60
C LYS A 80 7.01 17.67 18.74
N VAL A 81 8.01 16.78 18.68
CA VAL A 81 9.43 17.13 18.84
C VAL A 81 9.93 17.99 17.67
N ALA A 82 9.44 17.78 16.45
CA ALA A 82 9.76 18.62 15.29
C ALA A 82 9.06 20.00 15.30
N SER A 83 8.20 20.28 16.28
CA SER A 83 7.47 21.57 16.33
C SER A 83 8.30 22.66 17.02
N PRO A 84 8.24 23.93 16.58
CA PRO A 84 8.93 25.03 17.25
C PRO A 84 8.53 25.18 18.74
N SER A 85 7.28 24.84 19.07
CA SER A 85 6.74 24.91 20.43
C SER A 85 7.46 23.97 21.41
N PHE A 86 7.98 22.83 20.95
CA PHE A 86 8.77 21.93 21.78
C PHE A 86 10.09 22.58 22.23
N PHE A 87 10.80 23.22 21.31
CA PHE A 87 12.04 23.93 21.63
C PHE A 87 11.81 25.18 22.49
N MET A 88 10.67 25.86 22.30
CA MET A 88 10.25 26.94 23.19
C MET A 88 9.99 26.44 24.61
N ALA A 89 9.39 25.26 24.79
CA ALA A 89 9.22 24.66 26.12
C ALA A 89 10.56 24.33 26.79
N ILE A 90 11.55 23.85 26.04
CA ILE A 90 12.92 23.64 26.57
C ILE A 90 13.55 24.98 26.99
N ALA A 91 13.41 26.03 26.17
CA ALA A 91 13.92 27.37 26.48
C ALA A 91 13.26 27.97 27.73
N ASP A 92 11.92 27.93 27.81
CA ASP A 92 11.14 28.38 28.97
C ASP A 92 11.56 27.65 30.26
N ARG A 93 11.94 26.38 30.15
CA ARG A 93 12.40 25.57 31.28
C ARG A 93 13.84 25.89 31.66
N ALA A 94 14.71 26.17 30.68
CA ALA A 94 16.07 26.63 30.93
C ALA A 94 16.08 28.00 31.64
N ASP A 95 15.19 28.92 31.26
CA ASP A 95 15.03 30.23 31.91
C ASP A 95 14.62 30.10 33.39
N LYS A 96 13.83 29.07 33.72
CA LYS A 96 13.37 28.78 35.09
C LYS A 96 14.36 27.91 35.89
N ALA A 97 15.39 27.35 35.25
CA ALA A 97 16.34 26.47 35.91
C ALA A 97 17.20 27.25 36.92
N SER A 98 17.43 26.66 38.09
CA SER A 98 18.14 27.31 39.20
C SER A 98 19.66 27.20 39.10
N SER A 99 20.18 26.34 38.22
CA SER A 99 21.62 26.07 38.10
C SER A 99 22.09 26.13 36.64
N ASP A 100 23.32 26.61 36.42
CA ASP A 100 23.96 26.61 35.10
C ASP A 100 24.08 25.19 34.54
N ALA A 101 24.37 24.21 35.40
CA ALA A 101 24.47 22.80 35.01
C ALA A 101 23.15 22.25 34.42
N GLU A 102 21.99 22.68 34.95
CA GLU A 102 20.69 22.28 34.42
C GLU A 102 20.36 23.00 33.10
N ARG A 103 20.70 24.30 32.99
CA ARG A 103 20.56 25.05 31.73
C ARG A 103 21.38 24.42 30.62
N ASP A 104 22.64 24.08 30.91
CA ASP A 104 23.53 23.42 29.96
C ASP A 104 23.03 22.02 29.56
N ALA A 105 22.44 21.28 30.51
CA ALA A 105 21.85 19.97 30.22
C ALA A 105 20.65 20.07 29.28
N LEU A 106 19.78 21.07 29.47
CA LEU A 106 18.65 21.33 28.57
C LEU A 106 19.10 21.81 27.18
N GLY A 107 20.14 22.64 27.12
CA GLY A 107 20.76 23.06 25.85
C GLY A 107 21.37 21.89 25.07
N ARG A 108 22.07 20.98 25.76
CA ARG A 108 22.58 19.73 25.16
C ARG A 108 21.45 18.85 24.65
N LEU A 109 20.41 18.66 25.44
CA LEU A 109 19.24 17.86 25.04
C LEU A 109 18.57 18.41 23.77
N ALA A 110 18.41 19.73 23.67
CA ALA A 110 17.86 20.37 22.46
C ALA A 110 18.76 20.16 21.24
N THR A 111 20.08 20.21 21.44
CA THR A 111 21.07 19.97 20.37
C THR A 111 21.02 18.51 19.89
N GLU A 112 21.07 17.56 20.82
CA GLU A 112 20.95 16.12 20.53
C GLU A 112 19.61 15.78 19.85
N ALA A 113 18.50 16.37 20.32
CA ALA A 113 17.20 16.20 19.68
C ALA A 113 17.19 16.71 18.24
N THR A 114 17.84 17.85 17.98
CA THR A 114 17.97 18.43 16.64
C THR A 114 18.80 17.54 15.71
N GLU A 115 19.94 17.03 16.19
CA GLU A 115 20.80 16.13 15.43
C GLU A 115 20.09 14.83 15.06
N ILE A 116 19.35 14.23 16.01
CA ILE A 116 18.54 13.04 15.75
C ILE A 116 17.42 13.35 14.75
N LEU A 117 16.71 14.48 14.89
CA LEU A 117 15.68 14.88 13.92
C LEU A 117 16.25 15.07 12.51
N GLN A 118 17.45 15.66 12.39
CA GLN A 118 18.12 15.82 11.10
C GLN A 118 18.50 14.47 10.48
N GLU A 119 18.97 13.52 11.28
CA GLU A 119 19.29 12.19 10.78
C GLU A 119 18.04 11.42 10.35
N LEU A 120 16.97 11.47 11.15
CA LEU A 120 15.67 10.90 10.78
C LEU A 120 15.12 11.53 9.48
N LEU A 121 15.29 12.83 9.29
CA LEU A 121 14.89 13.52 8.07
C LEU A 121 15.69 13.03 6.86
N LYS A 122 17.02 12.92 6.96
CA LYS A 122 17.86 12.40 5.87
C LYS A 122 17.48 10.98 5.47
N VAL A 123 17.19 10.13 6.46
CA VAL A 123 16.72 8.76 6.22
C VAL A 123 15.39 8.79 5.47
N ALA A 124 14.44 9.63 5.89
CA ALA A 124 13.16 9.77 5.21
C ALA A 124 13.29 10.31 3.79
N GLU A 125 14.10 11.36 3.57
CA GLU A 125 14.40 11.91 2.24
C GLU A 125 15.05 10.84 1.34
N GLY A 126 16.02 10.09 1.86
CA GLY A 126 16.66 9.00 1.14
C GLY A 126 15.69 7.88 0.75
N GLN A 127 14.76 7.51 1.64
CA GLN A 127 13.73 6.52 1.33
C GLN A 127 12.74 7.00 0.27
N MET A 128 12.31 8.27 0.35
CA MET A 128 11.41 8.87 -0.65
C MET A 128 12.08 8.98 -2.03
N ASP A 129 13.34 9.42 -2.07
CA ASP A 129 14.13 9.47 -3.30
C ASP A 129 14.33 8.08 -3.90
N GLN A 130 14.56 7.07 -3.05
CA GLN A 130 14.73 5.69 -3.49
C GLN A 130 13.43 5.11 -4.07
N ALA A 131 12.29 5.29 -3.40
CA ALA A 131 10.99 4.86 -3.90
C ALA A 131 10.68 5.51 -5.25
N GLY A 132 10.95 6.82 -5.39
CA GLY A 132 10.80 7.54 -6.66
C GLY A 132 11.65 6.94 -7.80
N LYS A 133 12.93 6.63 -7.53
CA LYS A 133 13.84 6.00 -8.50
C LYS A 133 13.39 4.60 -8.90
N VAL A 134 12.84 3.81 -7.98
CA VAL A 134 12.30 2.49 -8.28
C VAL A 134 11.08 2.60 -9.20
N VAL A 135 10.14 3.50 -8.89
CA VAL A 135 8.98 3.76 -9.76
C VAL A 135 9.44 4.22 -11.15
N GLU A 136 10.38 5.17 -11.22
CA GLU A 136 10.95 5.65 -12.48
C GLU A 136 11.57 4.50 -13.29
N ALA A 137 12.41 3.67 -12.66
CA ALA A 137 13.07 2.56 -13.34
C ALA A 137 12.06 1.55 -13.93
N ILE A 138 10.98 1.25 -13.20
CA ILE A 138 9.91 0.38 -13.68
C ILE A 138 9.15 1.05 -14.83
N VAL A 139 8.75 2.31 -14.68
CA VAL A 139 8.00 3.04 -15.72
C VAL A 139 8.84 3.19 -16.99
N VAL A 140 10.12 3.56 -16.90
CA VAL A 140 11.02 3.69 -18.06
C VAL A 140 11.18 2.36 -18.81
N SER A 141 11.13 1.22 -18.13
CA SER A 141 11.18 -0.08 -18.81
C SER A 141 9.94 -0.37 -19.69
N ALA A 142 8.84 0.34 -19.45
CA ALA A 142 7.63 0.31 -20.26
C ALA A 142 7.75 1.14 -21.55
N ALA A 143 8.79 1.98 -21.67
CA ALA A 143 9.00 2.82 -22.84
C ALA A 143 9.60 2.01 -24.01
N GLU A 144 9.23 2.40 -25.22
CA GLU A 144 9.85 1.93 -26.45
C GLU A 144 11.27 2.50 -26.62
N PRO A 145 12.10 1.95 -27.53
CA PRO A 145 13.49 2.40 -27.70
C PRO A 145 13.66 3.88 -28.05
N ASP A 146 12.62 4.52 -28.57
CA ASP A 146 12.58 5.95 -28.89
C ASP A 146 12.16 6.83 -27.69
N GLY A 147 11.91 6.22 -26.52
CA GLY A 147 11.50 6.88 -25.29
C GLY A 147 10.01 7.20 -25.20
N GLN A 148 9.19 6.78 -26.18
CA GLN A 148 7.75 6.96 -26.14
C GLN A 148 7.05 5.78 -25.46
N PHE A 149 5.86 6.05 -24.91
CA PHE A 149 5.00 5.01 -24.36
C PHE A 149 3.92 4.63 -25.36
N LEU A 150 3.82 3.34 -25.68
CA LEU A 150 2.67 2.79 -26.39
C LEU A 150 1.63 2.35 -25.36
N VAL A 151 0.40 2.87 -25.48
CA VAL A 151 -0.72 2.45 -24.64
C VAL A 151 -1.84 1.97 -25.58
N PRO A 152 -2.25 0.70 -25.51
CA PRO A 152 -1.80 -0.33 -24.57
C PRO A 152 -0.36 -0.79 -24.80
N LEU A 153 0.32 -1.18 -23.72
CA LEU A 153 1.71 -1.66 -23.74
C LEU A 153 1.83 -2.97 -24.55
N SER A 154 2.92 -3.11 -25.31
CA SER A 154 3.25 -4.36 -25.99
C SER A 154 3.67 -5.45 -24.99
N ALA A 155 3.57 -6.72 -25.39
CA ALA A 155 3.92 -7.85 -24.53
C ALA A 155 5.39 -7.79 -24.08
N GLU A 156 6.27 -7.30 -24.95
CA GLU A 156 7.68 -7.10 -24.69
C GLU A 156 7.89 -6.05 -23.59
N ARG A 157 7.17 -4.92 -23.62
CA ARG A 157 7.25 -3.88 -22.58
C ARG A 157 6.68 -4.36 -21.25
N LYS A 158 5.56 -5.09 -21.27
CA LYS A 158 4.99 -5.70 -20.04
C LYS A 158 5.97 -6.69 -19.40
N THR A 159 6.66 -7.49 -20.22
CA THR A 159 7.69 -8.42 -19.75
C THR A 159 8.89 -7.67 -19.17
N ALA A 160 9.34 -6.59 -19.83
CA ALA A 160 10.42 -5.74 -19.31
C ALA A 160 10.06 -5.13 -17.95
N MET A 161 8.83 -4.61 -17.80
CA MET A 161 8.34 -4.11 -16.51
C MET A 161 8.35 -5.18 -15.43
N LYS A 162 7.87 -6.39 -15.73
CA LYS A 162 7.87 -7.51 -14.79
C LYS A 162 9.29 -7.84 -14.32
N MET A 163 10.25 -7.94 -15.24
CA MET A 163 11.66 -8.20 -14.91
C MET A 163 12.29 -7.11 -14.03
N VAL A 164 12.00 -5.84 -14.31
CA VAL A 164 12.53 -4.74 -13.49
C VAL A 164 11.88 -4.72 -12.11
N LEU A 165 10.58 -4.99 -12.02
CA LEU A 165 9.86 -5.09 -10.75
C LEU A 165 10.41 -6.24 -9.89
N GLU A 166 10.66 -7.41 -10.48
CA GLU A 166 11.27 -8.56 -9.77
C GLU A 166 12.69 -8.25 -9.29
N ARG A 167 13.46 -7.44 -10.03
CA ARG A 167 14.80 -7.01 -9.60
C ARG A 167 14.75 -6.13 -8.35
N PHE A 168 13.69 -5.36 -8.16
CA PHE A 168 13.49 -4.47 -7.02
C PHE A 168 12.57 -5.07 -5.95
N ALA A 169 12.45 -6.40 -5.88
CA ALA A 169 11.49 -7.07 -5.00
C ALA A 169 11.64 -6.70 -3.51
N GLU A 170 12.85 -6.37 -3.05
CA GLU A 170 13.10 -5.95 -1.66
C GLU A 170 12.65 -4.50 -1.40
N GLU A 171 12.57 -3.67 -2.43
CA GLU A 171 12.16 -2.26 -2.35
C GLU A 171 10.67 -2.01 -2.66
N LEU A 172 9.88 -3.05 -2.92
CA LEU A 172 8.43 -2.94 -3.20
C LEU A 172 7.61 -2.85 -1.90
N ASP A 173 7.92 -1.86 -1.06
CA ASP A 173 7.28 -1.61 0.22
C ASP A 173 6.07 -0.65 0.13
N ASP A 174 5.50 -0.28 1.28
CA ASP A 174 4.39 0.67 1.35
C ASP A 174 4.78 2.09 0.87
N ASN A 175 6.07 2.47 0.95
CA ASN A 175 6.55 3.76 0.43
C ASN A 175 6.55 3.75 -1.12
N PHE A 176 6.98 2.65 -1.73
CA PHE A 176 6.86 2.44 -3.17
C PHE A 176 5.39 2.57 -3.61
N LEU A 177 4.47 1.84 -2.97
CA LEU A 177 3.04 1.88 -3.33
C LEU A 177 2.40 3.26 -3.13
N SER A 178 2.77 3.96 -2.05
CA SER A 178 2.34 5.33 -1.79
C SER A 178 2.83 6.29 -2.89
N THR A 179 4.07 6.09 -3.36
CA THR A 179 4.66 6.89 -4.45
C THR A 179 3.94 6.63 -5.77
N VAL A 180 3.68 5.36 -6.13
CA VAL A 180 2.90 4.99 -7.34
C VAL A 180 1.50 5.61 -7.29
N SER A 181 0.81 5.52 -6.14
CA SER A 181 -0.52 6.10 -5.96
C SER A 181 -0.50 7.63 -6.12
N THR A 182 0.51 8.30 -5.57
CA THR A 182 0.69 9.75 -5.70
C THR A 182 0.91 10.15 -7.16
N TRP A 183 1.77 9.42 -7.89
CA TRP A 183 2.02 9.66 -9.32
C TRP A 183 0.77 9.41 -10.15
N MET A 184 -0.01 8.38 -9.82
CA MET A 184 -1.24 8.03 -10.52
C MET A 184 -2.31 9.11 -10.35
N LYS A 185 -2.51 9.58 -9.12
CA LYS A 185 -3.42 10.70 -8.83
C LYS A 185 -3.00 11.96 -9.59
N LYS A 186 -1.71 12.27 -9.60
CA LYS A 186 -1.19 13.42 -10.36
C LYS A 186 -1.43 13.25 -11.87
N ALA A 187 -1.17 12.07 -12.42
CA ALA A 187 -1.42 11.77 -13.82
C ALA A 187 -2.93 11.89 -14.18
N GLU A 188 -3.83 11.52 -13.27
CA GLU A 188 -5.27 11.71 -13.42
C GLU A 188 -5.66 13.19 -13.40
N GLU A 189 -5.13 13.98 -12.45
CA GLU A 189 -5.33 15.43 -12.38
C GLU A 189 -4.83 16.14 -13.66
N ASP A 190 -3.71 15.67 -14.21
CA ASP A 190 -3.10 16.16 -15.44
C ASP A 190 -3.73 15.57 -16.73
N LYS A 191 -4.74 14.70 -16.61
CA LYS A 191 -5.43 14.01 -17.73
C LYS A 191 -4.50 13.20 -18.64
N MET A 192 -3.47 12.60 -18.05
CA MET A 192 -2.52 11.72 -18.71
C MET A 192 -3.00 10.26 -18.62
N ASP A 193 -4.12 9.95 -19.29
CA ASP A 193 -4.77 8.63 -19.24
C ASP A 193 -3.82 7.47 -19.54
N GLY A 194 -2.88 7.68 -20.48
CA GLY A 194 -1.87 6.68 -20.81
C GLY A 194 -0.90 6.38 -19.66
N MET A 195 -0.51 7.40 -18.89
CA MET A 195 0.35 7.24 -17.72
C MET A 195 -0.39 6.57 -16.57
N VAL A 196 -1.68 6.91 -16.37
CA VAL A 196 -2.54 6.20 -15.41
C VAL A 196 -2.57 4.71 -15.74
N GLY A 197 -2.75 4.34 -17.01
CA GLY A 197 -2.74 2.94 -17.44
C GLY A 197 -1.40 2.22 -17.19
N ILE A 198 -0.27 2.91 -17.34
CA ILE A 198 1.07 2.34 -17.04
C ILE A 198 1.25 2.13 -15.53
N LEU A 199 0.89 3.11 -14.71
CA LEU A 199 1.00 3.01 -13.25
C LEU A 199 0.05 1.96 -12.67
N GLN A 200 -1.15 1.85 -13.24
CA GLN A 200 -2.09 0.78 -12.95
C GLN A 200 -1.49 -0.60 -13.29
N ARG A 201 -0.76 -0.71 -14.41
CA ARG A 201 -0.03 -1.93 -14.74
C ARG A 201 1.07 -2.26 -13.71
N VAL A 202 1.76 -1.26 -13.18
CA VAL A 202 2.74 -1.45 -12.10
C VAL A 202 2.06 -2.08 -10.87
N LEU A 203 0.90 -1.55 -10.46
CA LEU A 203 0.14 -2.10 -9.32
C LEU A 203 -0.35 -3.53 -9.57
N GLN A 204 -0.81 -3.83 -10.79
CA GLN A 204 -1.23 -5.19 -11.17
C GLN A 204 -0.07 -6.19 -11.11
N LEU A 205 1.11 -5.82 -11.62
CA LEU A 205 2.30 -6.67 -11.57
C LEU A 205 2.78 -6.87 -10.12
N TYR A 206 2.76 -5.81 -9.32
CA TYR A 206 3.05 -5.88 -7.89
C TYR A 206 2.11 -6.87 -7.18
N ALA A 207 0.80 -6.71 -7.34
CA ALA A 207 -0.20 -7.56 -6.69
C ALA A 207 -0.03 -9.03 -7.07
N ALA A 208 0.12 -9.31 -8.37
CA ALA A 208 0.33 -10.66 -8.86
C ALA A 208 1.60 -11.31 -8.26
N ASN A 209 2.70 -10.56 -8.17
CA ASN A 209 3.94 -11.04 -7.57
C ASN A 209 3.81 -11.26 -6.06
N ALA A 210 3.23 -10.30 -5.33
CA ALA A 210 3.01 -10.39 -3.89
C ALA A 210 2.13 -11.59 -3.52
N LEU A 211 1.06 -11.83 -4.27
CA LEU A 211 0.15 -12.96 -4.06
C LEU A 211 0.83 -14.32 -4.29
N LYS A 212 1.74 -14.43 -5.26
CA LYS A 212 2.54 -15.65 -5.48
C LYS A 212 3.52 -15.92 -4.36
N LEU A 213 4.19 -14.88 -3.87
CA LEU A 213 5.14 -14.99 -2.78
C LEU A 213 4.45 -15.32 -1.44
N GLY A 214 3.26 -14.74 -1.23
CA GLY A 214 2.45 -14.98 -0.03
C GLY A 214 1.62 -16.26 -0.07
N ALA A 215 1.52 -16.94 -1.21
CA ALA A 215 0.78 -18.19 -1.33
C ALA A 215 1.40 -19.30 -0.46
N PRO A 216 0.58 -20.06 0.29
CA PRO A 216 1.09 -21.13 1.13
C PRO A 216 1.79 -22.19 0.27
N ARG A 217 3.06 -22.51 0.60
CA ARG A 217 3.77 -23.62 -0.04
C ARG A 217 3.05 -24.92 0.27
N ARG A 218 2.53 -25.59 -0.76
CA ARG A 218 1.89 -26.89 -0.64
C ARG A 218 2.89 -27.99 -0.98
N GLU A 219 2.91 -29.04 -0.17
CA GLU A 219 3.59 -30.28 -0.51
C GLU A 219 2.66 -31.14 -1.39
N GLY A 220 3.10 -31.47 -2.61
CA GLY A 220 2.33 -32.27 -3.57
C GLY A 220 1.81 -31.47 -4.78
N GLU A 221 1.05 -32.14 -5.63
CA GLU A 221 0.45 -31.51 -6.82
C GLU A 221 -0.65 -30.52 -6.41
N ALA A 222 -0.54 -29.28 -6.88
CA ALA A 222 -1.52 -28.25 -6.57
C ALA A 222 -2.89 -28.62 -7.17
N PRO A 223 -4.01 -28.39 -6.47
CA PRO A 223 -5.35 -28.58 -7.03
C PRO A 223 -5.53 -27.81 -8.34
N ALA A 224 -6.33 -28.33 -9.26
CA ALA A 224 -6.57 -27.68 -10.56
C ALA A 224 -7.10 -26.24 -10.44
N SER A 225 -7.84 -25.92 -9.38
CA SER A 225 -8.27 -24.54 -9.08
C SER A 225 -7.14 -23.62 -8.65
N SER A 226 -6.14 -24.14 -7.92
CA SER A 226 -4.93 -23.39 -7.57
C SER A 226 -4.05 -23.18 -8.80
N GLN A 227 -3.89 -24.20 -9.65
CA GLN A 227 -3.17 -24.05 -10.92
C GLN A 227 -3.82 -23.01 -11.83
N LEU A 228 -5.15 -23.03 -11.97
CA LEU A 228 -5.87 -22.02 -12.74
C LEU A 228 -5.73 -20.62 -12.11
N PHE A 229 -5.71 -20.52 -10.78
CA PHE A 229 -5.43 -19.25 -10.11
C PHE A 229 -4.00 -18.77 -10.38
N ASP A 230 -3.01 -19.64 -10.32
CA ASP A 230 -1.60 -19.31 -10.65
C ASP A 230 -1.47 -18.85 -12.11
N ASP A 231 -2.15 -19.52 -13.05
CA ASP A 231 -2.24 -19.11 -14.47
C ASP A 231 -2.84 -17.69 -14.62
N LEU A 232 -3.82 -17.34 -13.79
CA LEU A 232 -4.40 -15.98 -13.76
C LEU A 232 -3.41 -14.96 -13.20
N LEU A 233 -2.65 -15.31 -12.16
CA LEU A 233 -1.60 -14.44 -11.62
C LEU A 233 -0.40 -14.31 -12.57
N ASP A 234 -0.17 -15.25 -13.50
CA ASP A 234 0.87 -15.15 -14.53
C ASP A 234 0.43 -14.45 -15.81
N SER A 235 -0.88 -14.23 -15.98
CA SER A 235 -1.44 -13.66 -17.18
C SER A 235 -1.87 -12.21 -17.01
N ASP A 236 -1.99 -11.54 -18.16
CA ASP A 236 -2.54 -10.21 -18.27
C ASP A 236 -4.03 -10.18 -17.88
N PRO A 237 -4.50 -9.17 -17.10
CA PRO A 237 -5.91 -9.04 -16.73
C PRO A 237 -6.88 -9.01 -17.92
N GLU A 238 -6.44 -8.52 -19.07
CA GLU A 238 -7.22 -8.52 -20.31
C GLU A 238 -7.54 -9.95 -20.80
N LEU A 239 -6.71 -10.93 -20.44
CA LEU A 239 -6.87 -12.34 -20.81
C LEU A 239 -7.67 -13.15 -19.79
N TRP A 240 -7.88 -12.63 -18.57
CA TRP A 240 -8.52 -13.37 -17.49
C TRP A 240 -9.90 -13.91 -17.87
N ARG A 241 -10.74 -13.10 -18.53
CA ARG A 241 -12.08 -13.56 -18.93
C ARG A 241 -12.02 -14.80 -19.82
N GLY A 242 -11.07 -14.84 -20.75
CA GLY A 242 -10.82 -15.98 -21.63
C GLY A 242 -10.31 -17.19 -20.85
N LEU A 243 -9.33 -16.99 -19.96
CA LEU A 243 -8.74 -18.06 -19.16
C LEU A 243 -9.73 -18.68 -18.16
N VAL A 244 -10.52 -17.84 -17.47
CA VAL A 244 -11.56 -18.31 -16.55
C VAL A 244 -12.63 -19.09 -17.32
N ARG A 245 -13.11 -18.58 -18.48
CA ARG A 245 -14.07 -19.32 -19.30
C ARG A 245 -13.51 -20.66 -19.77
N LYS A 246 -12.28 -20.65 -20.29
CA LYS A 246 -11.60 -21.86 -20.74
C LYS A 246 -11.46 -22.89 -19.61
N GLY A 247 -10.98 -22.46 -18.45
CA GLY A 247 -10.78 -23.33 -17.30
C GLY A 247 -12.07 -23.87 -16.68
N LEU A 248 -13.12 -23.05 -16.58
CA LEU A 248 -14.38 -23.43 -15.92
C LEU A 248 -15.38 -24.13 -16.86
N VAL A 249 -15.46 -23.72 -18.12
CA VAL A 249 -16.55 -24.11 -19.04
C VAL A 249 -16.06 -25.10 -20.09
N GLU A 250 -14.99 -24.76 -20.80
CA GLU A 250 -14.50 -25.52 -21.95
C GLU A 250 -13.74 -26.78 -21.50
N GLU A 251 -12.72 -26.60 -20.67
CA GLU A 251 -11.86 -27.68 -20.16
C GLU A 251 -12.38 -28.29 -18.85
N ARG A 252 -13.24 -27.56 -18.12
CA ARG A 252 -13.80 -27.96 -16.82
C ARG A 252 -12.72 -28.43 -15.84
N ARG A 253 -11.58 -27.73 -15.79
CA ARG A 253 -10.45 -28.00 -14.89
C ARG A 253 -10.89 -27.98 -13.43
N CYS A 254 -11.79 -27.06 -13.07
CA CYS A 254 -12.41 -26.96 -11.75
C CYS A 254 -13.78 -26.30 -11.84
N SER A 255 -14.55 -26.33 -10.75
CA SER A 255 -15.80 -25.56 -10.67
C SER A 255 -15.53 -24.09 -10.31
N ALA A 256 -16.52 -23.22 -10.54
CA ALA A 256 -16.46 -21.82 -10.12
C ALA A 256 -16.28 -21.71 -8.60
N ASP A 257 -16.92 -22.59 -7.82
CA ASP A 257 -16.82 -22.61 -6.36
C ASP A 257 -15.42 -23.05 -5.90
N ASP A 258 -14.77 -23.97 -6.63
CA ASP A 258 -13.38 -24.37 -6.34
C ASP A 258 -12.38 -23.24 -6.61
N LEU A 259 -12.56 -22.49 -7.70
CA LEU A 259 -11.72 -21.33 -8.02
C LEU A 259 -11.95 -20.19 -7.01
N MET A 260 -13.20 -19.93 -6.64
CA MET A 260 -13.54 -19.00 -5.56
C MET A 260 -12.89 -19.41 -4.24
N GLY A 261 -12.83 -20.71 -3.94
CA GLY A 261 -12.12 -21.24 -2.78
C GLY A 261 -10.61 -20.98 -2.83
N ALA A 262 -9.97 -21.14 -3.99
CA ALA A 262 -8.55 -20.81 -4.16
C ALA A 262 -8.27 -19.31 -3.95
N ILE A 263 -9.13 -18.44 -4.50
CA ILE A 263 -9.04 -16.99 -4.29
C ILE A 263 -9.26 -16.64 -2.81
N GLN A 264 -10.21 -17.29 -2.13
CA GLN A 264 -10.48 -17.06 -0.71
C GLN A 264 -9.26 -17.40 0.17
N VAL A 265 -8.54 -18.49 -0.14
CA VAL A 265 -7.28 -18.81 0.56
C VAL A 265 -6.23 -17.72 0.37
N ALA A 266 -6.14 -17.14 -0.83
CA ALA A 266 -5.24 -16.01 -1.07
C ALA A 266 -5.64 -14.78 -0.23
N ILE A 267 -6.93 -14.45 -0.15
CA ILE A 267 -7.44 -13.36 0.71
C ILE A 267 -7.07 -13.60 2.18
N GLU A 268 -7.29 -14.82 2.68
CA GLU A 268 -6.93 -15.18 4.05
C GLU A 268 -5.44 -15.00 4.31
N SER A 269 -4.59 -15.40 3.36
CA SER A 269 -3.15 -15.19 3.44
C SER A 269 -2.79 -13.71 3.53
N VAL A 270 -3.37 -12.88 2.65
CA VAL A 270 -3.15 -11.42 2.65
C VAL A 270 -3.55 -10.79 3.98
N VAL A 271 -4.71 -11.16 4.52
CA VAL A 271 -5.21 -10.63 5.80
C VAL A 271 -4.35 -11.06 6.99
N MET A 272 -3.80 -12.27 6.98
CA MET A 272 -2.97 -12.76 8.08
C MET A 272 -1.52 -12.25 8.02
N GLN A 273 -0.99 -11.99 6.83
CA GLN A 273 0.41 -11.62 6.63
C GLN A 273 0.65 -10.11 6.62
N GLN A 274 -0.35 -9.30 6.29
CA GLN A 274 -0.18 -7.86 6.12
C GLN A 274 -0.74 -7.07 7.30
N GLU A 275 -0.13 -5.92 7.58
CA GLU A 275 -0.67 -4.98 8.56
C GLU A 275 -2.03 -4.44 8.08
N ASN A 276 -3.01 -4.45 8.97
CA ASN A 276 -4.36 -3.98 8.67
C ASN A 276 -4.34 -2.53 8.20
N GLY A 277 -4.79 -2.30 6.97
CA GLY A 277 -4.88 -0.98 6.36
C GLY A 277 -3.63 -0.51 5.63
N SER A 278 -2.59 -1.35 5.53
CA SER A 278 -1.40 -1.12 4.69
C SER A 278 -1.75 -0.92 3.22
N MET A 279 -0.88 -0.22 2.48
CA MET A 279 -1.07 -0.01 1.04
C MET A 279 -0.97 -1.34 0.28
N SER A 280 -0.04 -2.20 0.66
CA SER A 280 0.11 -3.56 0.14
C SER A 280 -1.19 -4.37 0.22
N GLN A 281 -1.82 -4.40 1.39
CA GLN A 281 -3.08 -5.12 1.60
C GLN A 281 -4.19 -4.60 0.68
N ARG A 282 -4.28 -3.27 0.50
CA ARG A 282 -5.31 -2.64 -0.35
C ARG A 282 -5.15 -3.01 -1.81
N VAL A 283 -3.93 -2.90 -2.35
CA VAL A 283 -3.64 -3.19 -3.75
C VAL A 283 -3.93 -4.67 -4.07
N GLN A 284 -3.52 -5.58 -3.18
CA GLN A 284 -3.81 -7.01 -3.33
C GLN A 284 -5.31 -7.30 -3.21
N ALA A 285 -6.02 -6.66 -2.29
CA ALA A 285 -7.46 -6.86 -2.11
C ALA A 285 -8.27 -6.37 -3.32
N GLU A 286 -7.90 -5.24 -3.92
CA GLU A 286 -8.53 -4.74 -5.15
C GLU A 286 -8.34 -5.71 -6.31
N PHE A 287 -7.10 -6.16 -6.53
CA PHE A 287 -6.76 -7.15 -7.55
C PHE A 287 -7.55 -8.46 -7.39
N LEU A 288 -7.65 -9.00 -6.18
CA LEU A 288 -8.45 -10.20 -5.89
C LEU A 288 -9.96 -9.92 -6.02
N GLY A 289 -10.41 -8.72 -5.69
CA GLY A 289 -11.80 -8.28 -5.85
C GLY A 289 -12.25 -8.34 -7.30
N GLU A 290 -11.42 -7.85 -8.23
CA GLU A 290 -11.71 -7.92 -9.67
C GLU A 290 -11.81 -9.36 -10.17
N LEU A 291 -10.93 -10.24 -9.72
CA LEU A 291 -11.00 -11.68 -10.03
C LEU A 291 -12.30 -12.29 -9.52
N ILE A 292 -12.73 -11.95 -8.30
CA ILE A 292 -14.00 -12.42 -7.74
C ILE A 292 -15.19 -11.96 -8.59
N GLU A 293 -15.22 -10.69 -8.96
CA GLU A 293 -16.30 -10.14 -9.80
C GLU A 293 -16.35 -10.85 -11.14
N LEU A 294 -15.20 -11.07 -11.78
CA LEU A 294 -15.09 -11.78 -13.04
C LEU A 294 -15.60 -13.22 -12.95
N VAL A 295 -15.21 -13.98 -11.93
CA VAL A 295 -15.66 -15.37 -11.73
C VAL A 295 -17.16 -15.42 -11.50
N LYS A 296 -17.71 -14.49 -10.69
CA LYS A 296 -19.17 -14.37 -10.46
C LYS A 296 -19.93 -14.06 -11.74
N GLU A 297 -19.43 -13.14 -12.56
CA GLU A 297 -20.06 -12.80 -13.84
C GLU A 297 -20.17 -14.03 -14.75
N ILE A 298 -19.08 -14.78 -14.90
CA ILE A 298 -19.05 -15.98 -15.73
C ILE A 298 -19.99 -17.05 -15.18
N GLN A 299 -19.99 -17.27 -13.85
CA GLN A 299 -20.90 -18.23 -13.21
C GLN A 299 -22.38 -17.88 -13.43
N VAL A 300 -22.74 -16.59 -13.47
CA VAL A 300 -24.11 -16.14 -13.75
C VAL A 300 -24.48 -16.35 -15.22
N GLN A 301 -23.54 -16.13 -16.15
CA GLN A 301 -23.78 -16.34 -17.58
C GLN A 301 -24.05 -17.81 -17.92
N GLU A 302 -23.38 -18.76 -17.26
CA GLU A 302 -23.58 -20.20 -17.45
C GLU A 302 -24.92 -20.73 -16.90
N LYS A 303 -25.56 -19.99 -15.98
CA LYS A 303 -26.86 -20.38 -15.40
C LYS A 303 -28.06 -19.87 -16.21
N LYS A 304 -27.84 -19.06 -17.24
CA LYS A 304 -28.88 -18.51 -18.13
C LYS A 304 -28.96 -19.29 -19.43
#